data_AF-A0A1S1LRV9-F1
#
_entry.id   AF-A0A1S1LRV9-F1
#
_cell.length_a   1.000
_cell.length_b   1.000
_cell.length_c   1.000
_cell.angle_alpha   90.00
_cell.angle_beta   90.00
_cell.angle_gamma   90.00
#
_symmetry.space_group_name_H-M   'P 1'
#
loop_
_entity.id
_entity.type
_entity.pdbx_description
1 polymer ?
#
loop_
_entity_poly.entity_id
_entity_poly.type
_entity_poly.pdbx_seq_one_letter_code
_entity_poly.pdbx_strand_id
1 'polypeptide(L)'
;MPPKINKKRLSALIAKAVDTEGVARMQRVADACNAGIDTDGYKVSTEGDKPLSKHSYRATVITADAEAMRDNLRHNTLIHNLHLAGGN
;
A
#
# COMPACT_ATOMS: atom_id res chain seq x y z
N MET A 1 31.23 -3.19 -21.58
CA MET A 1 30.66 -4.18 -20.64
C MET A 1 29.62 -3.46 -19.79
N PRO A 2 28.33 -3.83 -19.83
CA PRO A 2 27.33 -3.16 -19.01
C PRO A 2 27.61 -3.41 -17.51
N PRO A 3 27.33 -2.44 -16.62
CA PRO A 3 27.59 -2.59 -15.19
C PRO A 3 26.76 -3.75 -14.59
N LYS A 4 27.41 -4.63 -13.81
CA LYS A 4 26.74 -5.70 -13.06
C LYS A 4 25.96 -5.09 -11.89
N ILE A 5 24.63 -5.04 -12.00
CA ILE A 5 23.74 -4.55 -10.94
C ILE A 5 23.78 -5.49 -9.74
N ASN A 6 24.07 -4.95 -8.55
CA ASN A 6 23.97 -5.69 -7.30
C ASN A 6 22.50 -5.85 -6.89
N LYS A 7 21.92 -7.01 -7.24
CA LYS A 7 20.50 -7.33 -7.00
C LYS A 7 20.08 -7.19 -5.54
N LYS A 8 20.94 -7.57 -4.58
CA LYS A 8 20.63 -7.46 -3.14
C LYS A 8 20.48 -6.02 -2.68
N ARG A 9 21.41 -5.14 -3.10
CA ARG A 9 21.34 -3.71 -2.78
C ARG A 9 20.16 -3.04 -3.47
N LEU A 10 19.85 -3.43 -4.71
CA LEU A 10 18.68 -2.92 -5.41
C LEU A 10 17.37 -3.32 -4.69
N SER A 11 17.22 -4.57 -4.27
CA SER A 11 16.06 -5.00 -3.49
C SER A 11 15.92 -4.20 -2.19
N ALA A 12 17.02 -3.95 -1.47
CA ALA A 12 16.98 -3.15 -0.25
C ALA A 12 16.58 -1.68 -0.50
N LEU A 13 17.01 -1.09 -1.61
CA LEU A 13 16.59 0.25 -2.01
C LEU A 13 15.10 0.30 -2.37
N ILE A 14 14.60 -0.71 -3.09
CA ILE A 14 13.17 -0.83 -3.42
C ILE A 14 12.34 -0.99 -2.14
N ALA A 15 12.77 -1.85 -1.22
CA ALA A 15 12.13 -2.01 0.10
C ALA A 15 11.98 -0.66 0.80
N LYS A 16 13.09 0.07 0.91
CA LYS A 16 13.13 1.37 1.55
C LYS A 16 12.19 2.37 0.87
N ALA A 17 12.17 2.40 -0.47
CA ALA A 17 11.27 3.29 -1.21
C ALA A 17 9.79 2.95 -0.97
N VAL A 18 9.44 1.67 -0.91
CA VAL A 18 8.06 1.24 -0.62
C VAL A 18 7.68 1.56 0.83
N ASP A 19 8.55 1.25 1.80
CA ASP A 19 8.29 1.51 3.23
C ASP A 19 8.18 3.00 3.56
N THR A 20 8.87 3.86 2.79
CA THR A 20 8.84 5.32 3.02
C THR A 20 7.76 6.01 2.20
N GLU A 21 7.76 5.84 0.88
CA GLU A 21 6.85 6.55 -0.02
C GLU A 21 5.56 5.77 -0.26
N GLY A 22 5.67 4.46 -0.51
CA GLY A 22 4.52 3.61 -0.81
C GLY A 22 3.55 3.53 0.37
N VAL A 23 4.06 3.29 1.57
CA VAL A 23 3.25 3.24 2.80
C VAL A 23 2.63 4.60 3.08
N ALA A 24 3.39 5.69 3.02
CA ALA A 24 2.85 7.04 3.26
C ALA A 24 1.74 7.42 2.28
N ARG A 25 1.86 7.01 1.01
CA ARG A 25 0.81 7.21 -0.01
C ARG A 25 -0.45 6.43 0.30
N MET A 26 -0.31 5.15 0.64
CA MET A 26 -1.45 4.30 0.97
C MET A 26 -2.09 4.68 2.31
N GLN A 27 -1.32 5.23 3.25
CA GLN A 27 -1.85 5.69 4.53
C GLN A 27 -2.87 6.82 4.32
N ARG A 28 -2.59 7.78 3.42
CA ARG A 28 -3.57 8.82 3.07
C ARG A 28 -4.89 8.26 2.55
N VAL A 29 -4.84 7.17 1.78
CA VAL A 29 -6.04 6.50 1.28
C VAL A 29 -6.76 5.80 2.42
N ALA A 30 -6.04 5.08 3.29
CA ALA A 30 -6.61 4.42 4.45
C ALA A 30 -7.28 5.42 5.40
N ASP A 31 -6.62 6.54 5.71
CA ASP A 31 -7.15 7.60 6.56
C ASP A 31 -8.43 8.20 5.97
N ALA A 32 -8.47 8.43 4.65
CA ALA A 32 -9.66 8.92 3.96
C ALA A 32 -10.82 7.91 3.97
N CYS A 33 -10.51 6.61 3.91
CA CYS A 33 -11.53 5.56 4.03
C CYS A 33 -12.04 5.44 5.47
N ASN A 34 -11.16 5.53 6.47
CA ASN A 34 -11.52 5.47 7.88
C ASN A 34 -12.34 6.71 8.32
N ALA A 35 -12.21 7.85 7.65
CA ALA A 35 -13.03 9.03 7.94
C ALA A 35 -14.55 8.81 7.75
N GLY A 36 -14.96 7.74 7.04
CA GLY A 36 -16.36 7.38 6.81
C GLY A 36 -16.93 6.32 7.76
N ILE A 37 -16.12 5.78 8.68
CA ILE A 37 -16.50 4.70 9.61
C ILE A 37 -16.02 5.01 11.02
N ASP A 38 -16.54 4.31 12.04
CA ASP A 38 -16.18 4.57 13.44
C ASP A 38 -14.91 3.82 13.88
N THR A 39 -14.33 3.00 13.00
CA THR A 39 -13.16 2.14 13.29
C THR A 39 -11.97 2.44 12.39
N ASP A 40 -10.78 2.03 12.84
CA ASP A 40 -9.57 1.96 11.99
C ASP A 40 -9.56 0.66 11.16
N GLY A 41 -10.63 0.45 10.40
CA GLY A 41 -10.88 -0.78 9.65
C GLY A 41 -10.10 -0.87 8.34
N TYR A 42 -9.67 0.24 7.75
CA TYR A 42 -8.77 0.28 6.59
C TYR A 42 -7.32 0.43 7.05
N LYS A 43 -6.44 -0.49 6.61
CA LYS A 43 -5.03 -0.54 7.03
C LYS A 43 -4.10 -0.71 5.86
N VAL A 44 -2.89 -0.16 5.99
CA VAL A 44 -1.82 -0.39 5.01
C VAL A 44 -1.09 -1.69 5.35
N SER A 45 -0.91 -2.54 4.34
CA SER A 45 -0.05 -3.72 4.40
C SER A 45 1.05 -3.59 3.35
N THR A 46 2.24 -4.02 3.73
CA THR A 46 3.36 -4.22 2.80
C THR A 46 3.56 -5.71 2.57
N GLU A 47 3.42 -6.18 1.33
CA GLU A 47 3.64 -7.59 0.98
C GLU A 47 4.96 -7.80 0.23
N GLY A 48 5.49 -9.03 0.31
CA GLY A 48 6.53 -9.58 -0.56
C GLY A 48 7.29 -10.80 0.01
N ASP A 49 7.66 -11.76 -0.86
CA ASP A 49 8.45 -12.96 -0.52
C ASP A 49 9.87 -12.63 -0.05
N LYS A 50 10.46 -13.33 0.91
CA LYS A 50 11.90 -13.20 1.24
C LYS A 50 12.71 -14.32 0.57
N PRO A 51 13.70 -14.04 -0.31
CA PRO A 51 14.20 -12.73 -0.71
C PRO A 51 13.33 -12.05 -1.76
N LEU A 52 13.17 -10.74 -1.59
CA LEU A 52 12.17 -9.94 -2.27
C LEU A 52 12.51 -9.71 -3.74
N SER A 53 11.62 -10.18 -4.62
CA SER A 53 11.69 -9.96 -6.06
C SER A 53 11.25 -8.53 -6.40
N LYS A 54 11.75 -7.99 -7.52
CA LYS A 54 11.43 -6.63 -8.00
C LYS A 54 9.92 -6.35 -8.11
N HIS A 55 9.10 -7.38 -8.30
CA HIS A 55 7.64 -7.28 -8.46
C HIS A 55 6.85 -7.69 -7.21
N SER A 56 7.55 -8.10 -6.16
CA SER A 56 6.95 -8.59 -4.92
C SER A 56 6.72 -7.49 -3.89
N TYR A 57 7.43 -6.35 -3.95
CA TYR A 57 7.24 -5.23 -3.01
C TYR A 57 6.04 -4.37 -3.40
N ARG A 58 5.01 -4.33 -2.55
CA ARG A 58 3.80 -3.51 -2.76
C ARG A 58 3.30 -2.97 -1.42
N ALA A 59 2.88 -1.72 -1.39
CA ALA A 59 2.06 -1.18 -0.31
C ALA A 59 0.61 -1.15 -0.80
N THR A 60 -0.30 -1.72 -0.01
CA THR A 60 -1.72 -1.88 -0.37
C THR A 60 -2.59 -1.51 0.82
N VAL A 61 -3.75 -0.88 0.58
CA VAL A 61 -4.78 -0.71 1.61
C VAL A 61 -5.69 -1.94 1.62
N ILE A 62 -5.90 -2.52 2.80
CA ILE A 62 -6.77 -3.67 3.03
C ILE A 62 -7.89 -3.29 3.99
N THR A 63 -9.02 -3.98 3.88
CA THR A 63 -10.08 -3.98 4.89
C THR A 63 -9.74 -5.01 5.95
N ALA A 64 -9.37 -4.56 7.15
CA ALA A 64 -8.92 -5.39 8.26
C ALA A 64 -10.06 -5.83 9.21
N ASP A 65 -11.25 -5.26 9.08
CA ASP A 65 -12.43 -5.63 9.87
C ASP A 65 -13.72 -5.72 9.03
N ALA A 66 -14.77 -6.24 9.64
CA ALA A 66 -16.06 -6.46 8.99
C ALA A 66 -16.83 -5.17 8.68
N GLU A 67 -16.52 -4.05 9.34
CA GLU A 67 -17.16 -2.76 9.08
C GLU A 67 -16.58 -2.14 7.81
N ALA A 68 -15.26 -2.03 7.71
CA ALA A 68 -14.56 -1.60 6.50
C ALA A 68 -14.87 -2.49 5.30
N MET A 69 -14.99 -3.81 5.48
CA MET A 69 -15.43 -4.71 4.41
C MET A 69 -16.82 -4.36 3.88
N ARG A 70 -17.77 -4.06 4.78
CA ARG A 70 -19.15 -3.72 4.42
C ARG A 70 -19.24 -2.33 3.79
N ASP A 71 -18.52 -1.36 4.34
CA ASP A 71 -18.42 0.00 3.80
C ASP A 71 -17.87 -0.03 2.38
N ASN A 72 -16.70 -0.65 2.18
CA ASN A 72 -16.09 -0.76 0.86
C ASN A 72 -17.00 -1.47 -0.15
N LEU A 73 -17.69 -2.54 0.27
CA LEU A 73 -18.61 -3.28 -0.61
C LEU A 73 -19.80 -2.41 -1.06
N ARG A 74 -20.30 -1.52 -0.20
CA ARG A 74 -21.47 -0.68 -0.50
C ARG A 74 -21.11 0.58 -1.27
N HIS A 75 -19.95 1.17 -0.97
CA HIS A 75 -19.59 2.51 -1.40
C HIS A 75 -18.40 2.56 -2.36
N ASN A 76 -17.72 1.43 -2.58
CA ASN A 76 -16.46 1.36 -3.34
C ASN A 76 -15.40 2.34 -2.79
N THR A 77 -15.37 2.52 -1.47
CA THR A 77 -14.59 3.54 -0.76
C THR A 77 -13.11 3.52 -1.13
N LEU A 78 -12.51 2.33 -1.30
CA LEU A 78 -11.12 2.20 -1.73
C LEU A 78 -10.86 2.79 -3.12
N ILE A 79 -11.75 2.50 -4.07
CA ILE A 79 -11.61 2.99 -5.45
C ILE A 79 -11.83 4.51 -5.47
N HIS A 80 -12.83 4.99 -4.73
CA HIS A 80 -13.15 6.41 -4.65
C HIS A 80 -11.96 7.22 -4.12
N ASN A 81 -11.31 6.73 -3.07
CA ASN A 81 -10.21 7.42 -2.40
C ASN A 81 -8.82 7.14 -2.98
N LEU A 82 -8.70 6.25 -3.98
CA LEU A 82 -7.39 5.84 -4.53
C LEU A 82 -6.57 7.02 -5.07
N HIS A 83 -7.24 8.05 -5.61
CA HIS A 83 -6.59 9.26 -6.14
C HIS A 83 -5.74 10.01 -5.08
N LEU A 84 -6.07 9.87 -3.79
CA LEU A 84 -5.34 10.48 -2.67
C LEU A 84 -3.94 9.86 -2.44
N ALA A 85 -3.64 8.74 -3.09
CA ALA A 85 -2.29 8.19 -3.18
C ALA A 85 -1.30 9.11 -3.94
N GLY A 86 -1.80 10.15 -4.64
CA GLY A 86 -0.97 11.14 -5.33
C GLY A 86 -0.46 10.66 -6.69
N GLY A 87 -1.32 9.97 -7.44
CA GLY A 87 -1.15 9.75 -8.88
C GLY A 87 -2.06 10.72 -9.63
N ASN A 88 -1.47 11.56 -10.48
CA ASN A 88 -2.21 12.45 -11.38
C ASN A 88 -2.80 11.67 -12.55
#